data_AF-A0A9E1SZ14-F1
#
_entry.id   AF-A0A9E1SZ14-F1
#
_cell.length_a   1.000
_cell.length_b   1.000
_cell.length_c   1.000
_cell.angle_alpha   90.00
_cell.angle_beta   90.00
_cell.angle_gamma   90.00
#
_symmetry.space_group_name_H-M   'P 1'
#
loop_
_entity.id
_entity.type
_entity.pdbx_description
1 polymer ?
#
loop_
_entity_poly.entity_id
_entity_poly.type
_entity_poly.pdbx_seq_one_letter_code
_entity_poly.pdbx_strand_id
1 'polypeptide(L)'
;MQTAQAAMLPDGRRMHLHHGPIDLIVEAWGADREAAYRQAAQRFQNLLQELVDELPMLRSPRDDTHIFKGAVARRMHDAVSPFSDVFVTPMAAVAGAVADEILSVMVSAGRLEKAYVNNGGDAAFYLTDGEQVEAALAPPMTGKITVSAEAPYRGIATSGWRGRSHSLGIADAVSVVAETAAAADVAATLVANAVDLPGHVAIIRQPACELAPDSDLGAREVTTDVGILSAAEIERALARGTEFAEVLRDGGHIAGALLMLNDELRQVGATETLQVKQRIPIDA
;
A
#
# COMPACT_ATOMS: atom_id res chain seq x y z
N MET A 1 15.04 -10.93 -20.83
CA MET A 1 14.42 -10.15 -19.73
C MET A 1 13.81 -8.91 -20.34
N GLN A 2 12.58 -8.56 -19.97
CA GLN A 2 11.99 -7.28 -20.38
C GLN A 2 12.86 -6.15 -19.83
N THR A 3 13.08 -5.10 -20.61
CA THR A 3 13.81 -3.92 -20.16
C THR A 3 12.85 -2.97 -19.45
N ALA A 4 13.35 -2.22 -18.47
CA ALA A 4 12.61 -1.12 -17.87
C ALA A 4 12.15 -0.12 -18.94
N GLN A 5 10.89 0.30 -18.85
CA GLN A 5 10.27 1.27 -19.75
C GLN A 5 9.97 2.57 -19.00
N ALA A 6 10.17 3.70 -19.66
CA ALA A 6 9.83 5.01 -19.15
C ALA A 6 9.23 5.85 -20.29
N ALA A 7 8.03 6.38 -20.09
CA ALA A 7 7.34 7.19 -21.09
C ALA A 7 6.48 8.27 -20.44
N MET A 8 6.43 9.44 -21.07
CA MET A 8 5.44 10.47 -20.69
C MET A 8 4.05 10.03 -21.11
N LEU A 9 3.06 10.23 -20.24
CA LEU A 9 1.66 10.03 -20.57
C LEU A 9 1.15 11.13 -21.52
N PRO A 10 0.05 10.88 -22.27
CA PRO A 10 -0.48 11.83 -23.24
C PRO A 10 -0.88 13.20 -22.67
N ASP A 11 -1.06 13.31 -21.35
CA ASP A 11 -1.35 14.58 -20.69
C ASP A 11 -0.13 15.51 -20.55
N GLY A 12 1.07 15.02 -20.86
CA GLY A 12 2.33 15.78 -20.79
C GLY A 12 2.74 16.17 -19.36
N ARG A 13 2.04 15.66 -18.33
CA ARG A 13 2.32 15.95 -16.92
C ARG A 13 2.90 14.76 -16.21
N ARG A 14 2.34 13.58 -16.43
CA ARG A 14 2.69 12.35 -15.71
C ARG A 14 3.65 11.49 -16.51
N MET A 15 4.54 10.77 -15.83
CA MET A 15 5.39 9.75 -16.43
C MET A 15 4.97 8.36 -15.93
N HIS A 16 4.97 7.41 -16.85
CA HIS A 16 4.75 5.99 -16.57
C HIS A 16 6.09 5.25 -16.60
N LEU A 17 6.35 4.45 -15.56
CA LEU A 17 7.50 3.57 -15.46
C LEU A 17 7.02 2.13 -15.29
N HIS A 18 7.50 1.21 -16.13
CA HIS A 18 7.06 -0.19 -16.07
C HIS A 18 8.23 -1.18 -16.24
N HIS A 19 8.34 -2.14 -15.32
CA HIS A 19 9.32 -3.23 -15.39
C HIS A 19 8.82 -4.46 -14.62
N GLY A 20 8.47 -5.52 -15.35
CA GLY A 20 7.94 -6.75 -14.74
C GLY A 20 6.62 -6.46 -13.99
N PRO A 21 6.50 -6.80 -12.70
CA PRO A 21 5.30 -6.53 -11.91
C PRO A 21 5.20 -5.08 -11.40
N ILE A 22 6.25 -4.27 -11.58
CA ILE A 22 6.32 -2.91 -11.05
C ILE A 22 5.77 -1.93 -12.10
N ASP A 23 4.74 -1.18 -11.73
CA ASP A 23 3.99 -0.29 -12.62
C ASP A 23 3.71 1.04 -11.90
N LEU A 24 4.46 2.08 -12.25
CA LEU A 24 4.45 3.37 -11.56
C LEU A 24 3.85 4.48 -12.41
N ILE A 25 3.02 5.29 -11.79
CA ILE A 25 2.61 6.61 -12.28
C ILE A 25 3.24 7.67 -11.39
N VAL A 26 4.05 8.55 -11.97
CA VAL A 26 4.72 9.63 -11.24
C VAL A 26 4.30 10.99 -11.76
N GLU A 27 4.10 11.94 -10.85
CA GLU A 27 3.87 13.35 -11.17
C GLU A 27 4.70 14.24 -10.23
N ALA A 28 5.26 15.32 -10.76
CA ALA A 28 5.98 16.31 -9.97
C ALA A 28 5.68 17.75 -10.44
N TRP A 29 5.72 18.67 -9.48
CA TRP A 29 5.56 20.11 -9.64
C TRP A 29 6.81 20.84 -9.16
N GLY A 30 7.14 21.94 -9.81
CA GLY A 30 8.33 22.75 -9.50
C GLY A 30 9.33 22.85 -10.66
N ALA A 31 10.36 23.68 -10.47
CA ALA A 31 11.32 24.06 -11.50
C ALA A 31 12.16 22.89 -12.04
N ASP A 32 12.45 21.90 -11.18
CA ASP A 32 13.35 20.80 -11.50
C ASP A 32 12.62 19.50 -11.87
N ARG A 33 11.34 19.59 -12.30
CA ARG A 33 10.50 18.45 -12.70
C ARG A 33 11.17 17.52 -13.72
N GLU A 34 11.74 18.07 -14.79
CA GLU A 34 12.37 17.27 -15.85
C GLU A 34 13.66 16.57 -15.35
N ALA A 35 14.34 17.16 -14.37
CA ALA A 35 15.48 16.49 -13.71
C ALA A 35 15.00 15.34 -12.83
N ALA A 36 13.92 15.54 -12.07
CA ALA A 36 13.29 14.50 -11.26
C ALA A 36 12.83 13.30 -12.09
N TYR A 37 12.18 13.51 -13.23
CA TYR A 37 11.76 12.42 -14.12
C TYR A 37 12.94 11.66 -14.72
N ARG A 38 14.02 12.35 -15.11
CA ARG A 38 15.26 11.67 -15.56
C ARG A 38 15.88 10.81 -14.46
N GLN A 39 15.93 11.31 -13.22
CA GLN A 39 16.47 10.53 -12.10
C GLN A 39 15.59 9.31 -11.76
N ALA A 40 14.26 9.48 -11.76
CA ALA A 40 13.33 8.37 -11.58
C ALA A 40 13.54 7.29 -12.65
N ALA A 41 13.56 7.67 -13.93
CA ALA A 41 13.78 6.74 -15.03
C ALA A 41 15.15 6.03 -14.93
N GLN A 42 16.22 6.76 -14.57
CA GLN A 42 17.55 6.19 -14.37
C GLN A 42 17.58 5.19 -13.22
N ARG A 43 17.01 5.55 -12.06
CA ARG A 43 16.95 4.67 -10.88
C ARG A 43 16.18 3.39 -11.17
N PHE A 44 15.09 3.51 -11.92
CA PHE A 44 14.17 2.43 -12.24
C PHE A 44 14.79 1.33 -13.12
N GLN A 45 15.86 1.63 -13.87
CA GLN A 45 16.53 0.66 -14.75
C GLN A 45 17.02 -0.60 -14.03
N ASN A 46 17.58 -0.45 -12.82
CA ASN A 46 18.22 -1.54 -12.08
C ASN A 46 17.40 -2.03 -10.88
N LEU A 47 16.34 -1.31 -10.52
CA LEU A 47 15.58 -1.52 -9.28
C LEU A 47 15.00 -2.94 -9.17
N LEU A 48 14.40 -3.48 -10.24
CA LEU A 48 13.86 -4.83 -10.21
C LEU A 48 14.95 -5.89 -10.01
N GLN A 49 16.11 -5.72 -10.64
CA GLN A 49 17.20 -6.69 -10.51
C GLN A 49 17.74 -6.71 -9.08
N GLU A 50 17.92 -5.54 -8.45
CA GLU A 50 18.32 -5.45 -7.03
C GLU A 50 17.34 -6.19 -6.12
N LEU A 51 16.03 -6.05 -6.34
CA LEU A 51 15.01 -6.79 -5.59
C LEU A 51 15.10 -8.30 -5.84
N VAL A 52 15.29 -8.73 -7.09
CA VAL A 52 15.44 -10.15 -7.45
C VAL A 52 16.67 -10.76 -6.75
N ASP A 53 17.78 -10.02 -6.67
CA ASP A 53 19.02 -10.48 -6.05
C ASP A 53 18.85 -10.73 -4.53
N GLU A 54 17.93 -10.02 -3.87
CA GLU A 54 17.65 -10.15 -2.44
C GLU A 54 16.34 -10.91 -2.13
N LEU A 55 15.63 -11.36 -3.17
CA LEU A 55 14.28 -11.93 -3.09
C LEU A 55 14.14 -13.13 -2.15
N PRO A 56 15.10 -14.08 -2.07
CA PRO A 56 14.99 -15.22 -1.14
C PRO A 56 14.83 -14.78 0.32
N MET A 57 15.55 -13.73 0.73
CA MET A 57 15.47 -13.20 2.09
C MET A 57 14.25 -12.30 2.27
N LEU A 58 13.85 -11.54 1.25
CA LEU A 58 12.63 -10.73 1.29
C LEU A 58 11.35 -11.57 1.41
N ARG A 59 11.34 -12.80 0.87
CA ARG A 59 10.22 -13.76 0.99
C ARG A 59 10.25 -14.58 2.28
N SER A 60 11.32 -14.49 3.06
CA SER A 60 11.42 -15.23 4.31
C SER A 60 10.75 -14.44 5.44
N PRO A 61 10.27 -15.12 6.51
CA PRO A 61 9.95 -14.44 7.75
C PRO A 61 11.11 -13.54 8.17
N ARG A 62 10.80 -12.42 8.82
CA ARG A 62 11.78 -11.43 9.27
C ARG A 62 12.99 -12.09 9.94
N ASP A 63 14.17 -11.74 9.46
CA ASP A 63 15.46 -12.08 10.04
C ASP A 63 16.25 -10.79 10.32
N ASP A 64 16.29 -10.38 11.58
CA ASP A 64 17.00 -9.17 12.03
C ASP A 64 18.52 -9.28 11.94
N THR A 65 19.04 -10.47 11.65
CA THR A 65 20.49 -10.67 11.45
C THR A 65 20.91 -10.43 9.99
N HIS A 66 19.95 -10.41 9.07
CA HIS A 66 20.21 -10.19 7.65
C HIS A 66 20.41 -8.69 7.35
N ILE A 67 21.45 -8.38 6.56
CA ILE A 67 21.77 -7.00 6.17
C ILE A 67 21.46 -6.81 4.68
N PHE A 68 20.37 -6.12 4.39
CA PHE A 68 19.97 -5.79 3.02
C PHE A 68 20.83 -4.67 2.40
N LYS A 69 21.26 -4.88 1.16
CA LYS A 69 22.11 -3.98 0.38
C LYS A 69 21.32 -2.99 -0.46
N GLY A 70 20.16 -3.37 -0.98
CA GLY A 70 19.28 -2.51 -1.77
C GLY A 70 18.54 -1.50 -0.90
N ALA A 71 18.35 -0.29 -1.41
CA ALA A 71 17.60 0.75 -0.70
C ALA A 71 16.11 0.37 -0.55
N VAL A 72 15.53 -0.31 -1.53
CA VAL A 72 14.15 -0.81 -1.45
C VAL A 72 14.04 -1.93 -0.42
N ALA A 73 14.94 -2.93 -0.49
CA ALA A 73 14.96 -4.06 0.44
C ALA A 73 15.09 -3.62 1.92
N ARG A 74 15.95 -2.62 2.21
CA ARG A 74 16.02 -2.02 3.55
C ARG A 74 14.71 -1.38 3.99
N ARG A 75 14.09 -0.55 3.14
CA ARG A 75 12.79 0.06 3.46
C ARG A 75 11.71 -0.99 3.73
N MET A 76 11.69 -2.07 2.96
CA MET A 76 10.77 -3.20 3.17
C MET A 76 10.98 -3.85 4.53
N HIS A 77 12.24 -4.12 4.89
CA HIS A 77 12.60 -4.70 6.18
C HIS A 77 12.26 -3.77 7.35
N ASP A 78 12.58 -2.49 7.24
CA ASP A 78 12.28 -1.47 8.25
C ASP A 78 10.76 -1.35 8.47
N ALA A 79 9.96 -1.37 7.40
CA ALA A 79 8.50 -1.28 7.46
C ALA A 79 7.84 -2.46 8.17
N VAL A 80 8.41 -3.67 8.08
CA VAL A 80 7.89 -4.85 8.79
C VAL A 80 8.43 -4.99 10.22
N SER A 81 9.46 -4.22 10.58
CA SER A 81 10.13 -4.32 11.89
C SER A 81 9.23 -4.09 13.12
N PRO A 82 8.15 -3.28 13.07
CA PRO A 82 7.28 -3.12 14.24
C PRO A 82 6.39 -4.35 14.54
N PHE A 83 6.25 -5.28 13.60
CA PHE A 83 5.23 -6.34 13.65
C PHE A 83 5.80 -7.72 13.99
N SER A 84 6.72 -7.81 14.96
CA SER A 84 7.41 -9.07 15.31
C SER A 84 6.48 -10.19 15.80
N ASP A 85 5.32 -9.84 16.36
CA ASP A 85 4.39 -10.79 16.97
C ASP A 85 3.37 -11.37 15.98
N VAL A 86 3.42 -10.92 14.72
CA VAL A 86 2.52 -11.35 13.65
C VAL A 86 3.36 -11.87 12.48
N PHE A 87 2.87 -12.90 11.80
CA PHE A 87 3.53 -13.33 10.58
C PHE A 87 3.42 -12.25 9.50
N VAL A 88 4.56 -11.77 9.04
CA VAL A 88 4.71 -10.89 7.89
C VAL A 88 6.10 -11.09 7.29
N THR A 89 6.21 -10.94 5.97
CA THR A 89 7.49 -10.90 5.28
C THR A 89 7.72 -9.50 4.73
N PRO A 90 8.98 -9.09 4.47
CA PRO A 90 9.26 -7.84 3.77
C PRO A 90 8.46 -7.63 2.47
N MET A 91 8.02 -8.71 1.80
CA MET A 91 7.19 -8.61 0.58
C MET A 91 5.89 -7.82 0.78
N ALA A 92 5.34 -7.77 2.00
CA ALA A 92 4.15 -6.98 2.33
C ALA A 92 4.35 -5.45 2.22
N ALA A 93 5.59 -4.98 2.02
CA ALA A 93 5.94 -3.57 1.88
C ALA A 93 6.42 -3.20 0.47
N VAL A 94 6.45 -4.16 -0.47
CA VAL A 94 7.22 -4.02 -1.72
C VAL A 94 6.74 -2.84 -2.56
N ALA A 95 5.42 -2.66 -2.70
CA ALA A 95 4.88 -1.67 -3.61
C ALA A 95 5.10 -0.26 -3.06
N GLY A 96 4.84 -0.08 -1.75
CA GLY A 96 5.13 1.14 -1.02
C GLY A 96 6.62 1.49 -0.98
N ALA A 97 7.50 0.53 -0.69
CA ALA A 97 8.94 0.77 -0.62
C ALA A 97 9.56 1.17 -1.98
N VAL A 98 9.04 0.62 -3.08
CA VAL A 98 9.42 1.05 -4.43
C VAL A 98 8.97 2.49 -4.70
N ALA A 99 7.74 2.84 -4.29
CA ALA A 99 7.24 4.20 -4.43
C ALA A 99 8.09 5.20 -3.63
N ASP A 100 8.43 4.88 -2.37
CA ASP A 100 9.29 5.70 -1.51
C ASP A 100 10.69 5.90 -2.12
N GLU A 101 11.31 4.85 -2.69
CA GLU A 101 12.62 4.97 -3.32
C GLU A 101 12.60 5.88 -4.55
N ILE A 102 11.62 5.71 -5.44
CA ILE A 102 11.52 6.52 -6.65
C ILE A 102 11.22 7.98 -6.30
N LEU A 103 10.37 8.22 -5.30
CA LEU A 103 10.12 9.57 -4.81
C LEU A 103 11.40 10.20 -4.21
N SER A 104 12.15 9.43 -3.43
CA SER A 104 13.40 9.90 -2.81
C SER A 104 14.43 10.40 -3.84
N VAL A 105 14.59 9.70 -4.96
CA VAL A 105 15.50 10.14 -6.03
C VAL A 105 14.93 11.34 -6.81
N MET A 106 13.61 11.42 -6.99
CA MET A 106 12.96 12.59 -7.61
C MET A 106 13.21 13.86 -6.80
N VAL A 107 13.01 13.79 -5.48
CA VAL A 107 13.23 14.91 -4.56
C VAL A 107 14.71 15.32 -4.50
N SER A 108 15.62 14.34 -4.59
CA SER A 108 17.07 14.62 -4.63
C SER A 108 17.52 15.32 -5.91
N ALA A 109 16.68 15.37 -6.95
CA ALA A 109 17.02 15.99 -8.22
C ALA A 109 16.98 17.52 -8.21
N GLY A 110 16.31 18.14 -7.24
CA GLY A 110 16.26 19.59 -7.11
C GLY A 110 15.01 20.10 -6.40
N ARG A 111 14.59 21.31 -6.77
CA ARG A 111 13.49 22.04 -6.15
C ARG A 111 12.15 21.60 -6.73
N LEU A 112 11.49 20.71 -6.02
CA LEU A 112 10.09 20.36 -6.22
C LEU A 112 9.22 21.07 -5.18
N GLU A 113 7.99 21.41 -5.57
CA GLU A 113 6.95 21.93 -4.67
C GLU A 113 6.13 20.77 -4.11
N LYS A 114 5.81 19.81 -4.99
CA LYS A 114 5.02 18.62 -4.71
C LYS A 114 5.42 17.51 -5.66
N ALA A 115 5.31 16.26 -5.23
CA ALA A 115 5.42 15.10 -6.12
C ALA A 115 4.66 13.91 -5.53
N TYR A 116 4.27 12.97 -6.40
CA TYR A 116 3.82 11.65 -5.95
C TYR A 116 4.32 10.55 -6.87
N VAL A 117 4.45 9.36 -6.30
CA VAL A 117 4.74 8.10 -6.99
C VAL A 117 3.68 7.10 -6.57
N ASN A 118 2.87 6.63 -7.51
CA ASN A 118 1.85 5.62 -7.28
C ASN A 118 2.22 4.30 -7.94
N ASN A 119 2.31 3.24 -7.16
CA ASN A 119 2.56 1.86 -7.57
C ASN A 119 1.30 1.01 -7.39
N GLY A 120 0.23 1.38 -8.09
CA GLY A 120 -1.06 0.71 -7.95
C GLY A 120 -1.86 1.17 -6.73
N GLY A 121 -1.99 0.32 -5.70
CA GLY A 121 -2.73 0.65 -4.47
C GLY A 121 -1.96 1.58 -3.53
N ASP A 122 -0.66 1.74 -3.79
CA ASP A 122 0.31 2.31 -2.87
C ASP A 122 0.91 3.58 -3.45
N ALA A 123 1.00 4.63 -2.65
CA ALA A 123 1.43 5.95 -3.09
C ALA A 123 2.31 6.62 -2.04
N ALA A 124 3.49 7.05 -2.48
CA ALA A 124 4.37 7.96 -1.75
C ALA A 124 4.18 9.38 -2.28
N PHE A 125 4.22 10.39 -1.41
CA PHE A 125 4.12 11.79 -1.83
C PHE A 125 5.10 12.69 -1.08
N TYR A 126 5.51 13.76 -1.73
CA TYR A 126 6.34 14.84 -1.21
C TYR A 126 5.55 16.14 -1.29
N LEU A 127 5.57 16.93 -0.22
CA LEU A 127 4.80 18.17 -0.08
C LEU A 127 5.68 19.21 0.62
N THR A 128 5.79 20.40 0.04
CA THR A 128 6.37 21.60 0.69
C THR A 128 5.27 22.41 1.37
N ASP A 129 5.64 23.35 2.24
CA ASP A 129 4.71 24.17 3.03
C ASP A 129 3.55 24.73 2.19
N GLY A 130 2.31 24.50 2.64
CA GLY A 130 1.09 24.93 1.96
C GLY A 130 0.59 23.99 0.84
N GLU A 131 1.36 22.96 0.46
CA GLU A 131 0.91 21.94 -0.49
C GLU A 131 0.09 20.84 0.20
N GLN A 132 -0.84 20.24 -0.56
CA GLN A 132 -1.62 19.10 -0.12
C GLN A 132 -1.86 18.12 -1.26
N VAL A 133 -2.05 16.84 -0.95
CA VAL A 133 -2.50 15.82 -1.89
C VAL A 133 -3.91 15.36 -1.53
N GLU A 134 -4.73 15.12 -2.56
CA GLU A 134 -6.00 14.41 -2.43
C GLU A 134 -5.86 13.05 -3.12
N ALA A 135 -6.00 11.97 -2.36
CA ALA A 135 -6.07 10.62 -2.90
C ALA A 135 -7.51 10.13 -2.87
N ALA A 136 -8.00 9.64 -4.02
CA ALA A 136 -9.31 9.01 -4.09
C ALA A 136 -9.24 7.59 -3.52
N LEU A 137 -10.24 7.21 -2.74
CA LEU A 137 -10.42 5.83 -2.29
C LEU A 137 -11.23 5.04 -3.32
N ALA A 138 -10.92 3.75 -3.46
CA ALA A 138 -11.43 2.92 -4.54
C ALA A 138 -12.96 2.69 -4.45
N PRO A 139 -13.64 2.43 -5.59
CA PRO A 139 -15.07 2.10 -5.64
C PRO A 139 -15.44 0.89 -4.77
N PRO A 140 -16.72 0.77 -4.33
CA PRO A 140 -17.88 1.57 -4.75
C PRO A 140 -18.03 2.95 -4.08
N MET A 141 -17.15 3.30 -3.14
CA MET A 141 -17.23 4.57 -2.42
C MET A 141 -16.24 5.62 -2.91
N THR A 142 -16.74 6.83 -3.16
CA THR A 142 -15.92 8.03 -3.43
C THR A 142 -15.52 8.71 -2.12
N GLY A 143 -14.54 8.14 -1.43
CA GLY A 143 -13.85 8.80 -0.32
C GLY A 143 -12.65 9.63 -0.80
N LYS A 144 -12.23 10.63 -0.03
CA LYS A 144 -10.98 11.37 -0.28
C LYS A 144 -10.12 11.39 0.97
N ILE A 145 -8.85 11.03 0.81
CA ILE A 145 -7.84 11.29 1.83
C ILE A 145 -7.14 12.58 1.45
N THR A 146 -7.14 13.55 2.35
CA THR A 146 -6.40 14.81 2.17
C THR A 146 -5.24 14.81 3.13
N VAL A 147 -4.02 14.86 2.60
CA VAL A 147 -2.81 14.98 3.41
C VAL A 147 -2.11 16.27 3.04
N SER A 148 -1.96 17.16 4.02
CA SER A 148 -1.23 18.42 3.87
C SER A 148 0.24 18.27 4.29
N ALA A 149 1.06 19.23 3.88
CA ALA A 149 2.48 19.27 4.24
C ALA A 149 2.72 19.31 5.76
N GLU A 150 1.80 19.87 6.53
CA GLU A 150 1.91 19.99 7.98
C GLU A 150 1.69 18.66 8.71
N ALA A 151 1.03 17.69 8.07
CA ALA A 151 0.93 16.34 8.60
C ALA A 151 2.26 15.60 8.43
N PRO A 152 2.67 14.69 9.34
CA PRO A 152 3.92 13.93 9.21
C PRO A 152 3.81 12.73 8.23
N TYR A 153 2.65 12.51 7.61
CA TYR A 153 2.38 11.32 6.82
C TYR A 153 2.69 11.51 5.35
N ARG A 154 3.42 10.58 4.72
CA ARG A 154 3.84 10.64 3.30
C ARG A 154 3.49 9.38 2.50
N GLY A 155 2.74 8.45 3.09
CA GLY A 155 2.32 7.21 2.46
C GLY A 155 0.84 6.93 2.58
N ILE A 156 0.25 6.43 1.49
CA ILE A 156 -1.08 5.81 1.45
C ILE A 156 -0.95 4.46 0.77
N ALA A 157 -1.64 3.44 1.29
CA ALA A 157 -1.70 2.11 0.71
C ALA A 157 -3.10 1.55 0.75
N THR A 158 -3.40 0.60 -0.13
CA THR A 158 -4.70 -0.09 -0.15
C THR A 158 -4.53 -1.58 -0.39
N SER A 159 -5.06 -2.39 0.52
CA SER A 159 -5.03 -3.86 0.45
C SER A 159 -6.43 -4.46 0.53
N GLY A 160 -6.63 -5.68 0.06
CA GLY A 160 -7.93 -6.36 0.06
C GLY A 160 -7.88 -7.68 -0.70
N TRP A 161 -8.83 -8.58 -0.44
CA TRP A 161 -8.80 -9.94 -1.00
C TRP A 161 -9.03 -9.99 -2.52
N ARG A 162 -9.67 -8.95 -3.08
CA ARG A 162 -9.85 -8.78 -4.54
C ARG A 162 -8.69 -8.00 -5.18
N GLY A 163 -7.66 -7.67 -4.42
CA GLY A 163 -6.48 -6.95 -4.88
C GLY A 163 -5.57 -7.81 -5.75
N ARG A 164 -4.40 -7.25 -6.10
CA ARG A 164 -3.37 -7.95 -6.89
C ARG A 164 -2.58 -8.97 -6.07
N SER A 165 -2.61 -8.84 -4.75
CA SER A 165 -1.86 -9.67 -3.81
C SER A 165 -2.83 -10.57 -3.04
N HIS A 166 -2.37 -11.78 -2.70
CA HIS A 166 -3.18 -12.69 -1.88
C HIS A 166 -3.38 -12.13 -0.47
N SER A 167 -4.62 -12.19 0.03
CA SER A 167 -4.96 -11.78 1.40
C SER A 167 -5.41 -12.98 2.24
N LEU A 168 -5.05 -12.96 3.52
CA LEU A 168 -5.61 -13.89 4.50
C LEU A 168 -6.98 -13.42 5.03
N GLY A 169 -7.34 -12.15 4.85
CA GLY A 169 -8.63 -11.63 5.32
C GLY A 169 -9.70 -11.62 4.24
N ILE A 170 -10.84 -11.00 4.56
CA ILE A 170 -11.98 -10.87 3.64
C ILE A 170 -12.33 -9.42 3.35
N ALA A 171 -11.57 -8.43 3.82
CA ALA A 171 -11.84 -7.03 3.51
C ALA A 171 -11.79 -6.79 1.99
N ASP A 172 -12.83 -6.16 1.44
CA ASP A 172 -12.85 -5.76 0.03
C ASP A 172 -11.77 -4.72 -0.25
N ALA A 173 -11.61 -3.78 0.69
CA ALA A 173 -10.53 -2.82 0.70
C ALA A 173 -10.22 -2.33 2.12
N VAL A 174 -8.95 -2.11 2.40
CA VAL A 174 -8.45 -1.37 3.55
C VAL A 174 -7.45 -0.36 3.05
N SER A 175 -7.74 0.92 3.24
CA SER A 175 -6.81 2.01 2.90
C SER A 175 -6.21 2.60 4.17
N VAL A 176 -4.89 2.73 4.21
CA VAL A 176 -4.13 3.20 5.38
C VAL A 176 -3.30 4.42 5.02
N VAL A 177 -3.18 5.34 5.97
CA VAL A 177 -2.26 6.50 5.90
C VAL A 177 -1.17 6.32 6.94
N ALA A 178 0.10 6.43 6.54
CA ALA A 178 1.25 6.28 7.43
C ALA A 178 2.41 7.23 7.06
N GLU A 179 3.47 7.21 7.87
CA GLU A 179 4.66 8.05 7.67
C GLU A 179 5.29 7.84 6.29
N THR A 180 5.38 6.59 5.83
CA THR A 180 5.94 6.21 4.52
C THR A 180 4.97 5.31 3.76
N ALA A 181 5.12 5.20 2.43
CA ALA A 181 4.28 4.30 1.66
C ALA A 181 4.56 2.83 2.02
N ALA A 182 5.81 2.47 2.31
CA ALA A 182 6.18 1.14 2.79
C ALA A 182 5.47 0.77 4.11
N ALA A 183 5.40 1.70 5.07
CA ALA A 183 4.70 1.48 6.33
C ALA A 183 3.19 1.35 6.12
N ALA A 184 2.61 2.17 5.24
CA ALA A 184 1.20 2.08 4.89
C ALA A 184 0.85 0.73 4.24
N ASP A 185 1.71 0.22 3.34
CA ASP A 185 1.51 -1.04 2.59
C ASP A 185 1.42 -2.25 3.52
N VAL A 186 2.39 -2.37 4.44
CA VAL A 186 2.38 -3.43 5.46
C VAL A 186 1.16 -3.31 6.36
N ALA A 187 0.87 -2.11 6.86
CA ALA A 187 -0.25 -1.90 7.77
C ALA A 187 -1.60 -2.17 7.09
N ALA A 188 -1.79 -1.75 5.83
CA ALA A 188 -2.98 -2.06 5.05
C ALA A 188 -3.16 -3.57 4.88
N THR A 189 -2.07 -4.29 4.59
CA THR A 189 -2.07 -5.75 4.47
C THR A 189 -2.45 -6.42 5.78
N LEU A 190 -1.87 -6.01 6.91
CA LEU A 190 -2.16 -6.61 8.22
C LEU A 190 -3.59 -6.30 8.70
N VAL A 191 -4.07 -5.07 8.52
CA VAL A 191 -5.44 -4.69 8.87
C VAL A 191 -6.45 -5.41 7.98
N ALA A 192 -6.19 -5.53 6.67
CA ALA A 192 -7.04 -6.33 5.78
C ALA A 192 -7.11 -7.79 6.23
N ASN A 193 -5.98 -8.38 6.63
CA ASN A 193 -5.92 -9.74 7.16
C ASN A 193 -6.68 -9.90 8.50
N ALA A 194 -6.77 -8.85 9.31
CA ALA A 194 -7.50 -8.86 10.58
C ALA A 194 -9.04 -8.82 10.40
N VAL A 195 -9.52 -8.29 9.28
CA VAL A 195 -10.94 -8.39 8.88
C VAL A 195 -11.21 -9.81 8.40
N ASP A 196 -11.62 -10.69 9.32
CA ASP A 196 -11.79 -12.11 9.02
C ASP A 196 -12.83 -12.82 9.90
N LEU A 197 -13.34 -13.94 9.39
CA LEU A 197 -14.19 -14.91 10.08
C LEU A 197 -13.60 -16.32 9.94
N PRO A 198 -12.62 -16.71 10.77
CA PRO A 198 -11.96 -18.01 10.68
C PRO A 198 -12.96 -19.17 10.74
N GLY A 199 -12.83 -20.11 9.81
CA GLY A 199 -13.68 -21.31 9.75
C GLY A 199 -15.10 -21.08 9.22
N HIS A 200 -15.41 -19.89 8.72
CA HIS A 200 -16.74 -19.61 8.17
C HIS A 200 -16.96 -20.31 6.82
N VAL A 201 -18.09 -21.02 6.69
CA VAL A 201 -18.39 -21.86 5.52
C VAL A 201 -18.55 -21.09 4.21
N ALA A 202 -18.88 -19.80 4.28
CA ALA A 202 -18.99 -18.94 3.10
C ALA A 202 -17.65 -18.36 2.63
N ILE A 203 -16.53 -18.62 3.33
CA ILE A 203 -15.21 -18.14 2.93
C ILE A 203 -14.42 -19.33 2.40
N ILE A 204 -14.08 -19.29 1.12
CA ILE A 204 -13.28 -20.32 0.47
C ILE A 204 -11.82 -19.86 0.48
N ARG A 205 -10.96 -20.78 0.89
CA ARG A 205 -9.52 -20.55 1.01
C ARG A 205 -8.75 -21.67 0.36
N GLN A 206 -7.55 -21.34 -0.09
CA GLN A 206 -6.57 -22.30 -0.60
C GLN A 206 -5.17 -21.90 -0.14
N PRO A 207 -4.23 -22.85 0.00
CA PRO A 207 -2.85 -22.53 0.28
C PRO A 207 -2.27 -21.58 -0.78
N ALA A 208 -1.61 -20.51 -0.36
CA ALA A 208 -1.05 -19.52 -1.29
C ALA A 208 -0.07 -20.13 -2.29
N CYS A 209 0.68 -21.17 -1.88
CA CYS A 209 1.62 -21.89 -2.74
C CYS A 209 0.94 -22.78 -3.81
N GLU A 210 -0.34 -23.12 -3.66
CA GLU A 210 -1.09 -23.82 -4.73
C GLU A 210 -1.51 -22.86 -5.85
N LEU A 211 -1.73 -21.58 -5.52
CA LEU A 211 -2.04 -20.52 -6.48
C LEU A 211 -0.78 -19.92 -7.11
N ALA A 212 0.26 -19.70 -6.31
CA ALA A 212 1.53 -19.15 -6.71
C ALA A 212 2.67 -19.92 -6.00
N PRO A 213 3.34 -20.87 -6.67
CA PRO A 213 4.34 -21.75 -6.05
C PRO A 213 5.45 -21.04 -5.27
N ASP A 214 5.79 -19.82 -5.69
CA ASP A 214 6.84 -18.99 -5.11
C ASP A 214 6.33 -17.95 -4.09
N SER A 215 5.08 -18.10 -3.62
CA SER A 215 4.44 -17.21 -2.64
C SER A 215 5.21 -17.19 -1.31
N ASP A 216 5.48 -15.99 -0.80
CA ASP A 216 6.08 -15.77 0.52
C ASP A 216 5.15 -16.21 1.67
N LEU A 217 3.85 -16.32 1.40
CA LEU A 217 2.88 -16.81 2.38
C LEU A 217 2.95 -18.34 2.55
N GLY A 218 3.52 -19.07 1.59
CA GLY A 218 3.67 -20.53 1.62
C GLY A 218 2.32 -21.26 1.70
N ALA A 219 2.20 -22.22 2.62
CA ALA A 219 0.98 -23.02 2.81
C ALA A 219 -0.16 -22.28 3.54
N ARG A 220 -0.03 -20.97 3.77
CA ARG A 220 -1.08 -20.20 4.45
C ARG A 220 -2.32 -20.08 3.56
N GLU A 221 -3.47 -20.22 4.19
CA GLU A 221 -4.79 -20.17 3.57
C GLU A 221 -5.14 -18.72 3.18
N VAL A 222 -5.18 -18.46 1.87
CA VAL A 222 -5.57 -17.15 1.32
C VAL A 222 -6.98 -17.22 0.76
N THR A 223 -7.71 -16.11 0.88
CA THR A 223 -9.10 -16.01 0.44
C THR A 223 -9.18 -16.05 -1.07
N THR A 224 -9.97 -16.98 -1.61
CA THR A 224 -10.25 -17.09 -3.06
C THR A 224 -11.69 -16.78 -3.41
N ASP A 225 -12.61 -16.94 -2.45
CA ASP A 225 -14.01 -16.54 -2.61
C ASP A 225 -14.64 -16.15 -1.27
N VAL A 226 -15.54 -15.17 -1.30
CA VAL A 226 -16.34 -14.73 -0.17
C VAL A 226 -17.80 -14.73 -0.61
N GLY A 227 -18.55 -15.70 -0.11
CA GLY A 227 -19.99 -15.84 -0.31
C GLY A 227 -20.80 -14.82 0.50
N ILE A 228 -22.11 -15.01 0.54
CA ILE A 228 -23.03 -14.08 1.22
C ILE A 228 -22.81 -14.16 2.73
N LEU A 229 -22.58 -13.00 3.36
CA LEU A 229 -22.49 -12.82 4.79
C LEU A 229 -23.70 -12.05 5.31
N SER A 230 -24.16 -12.39 6.51
CA SER A 230 -25.17 -11.61 7.22
C SER A 230 -24.59 -10.29 7.74
N ALA A 231 -25.46 -9.31 8.02
CA ALA A 231 -25.04 -8.02 8.58
C ALA A 231 -24.23 -8.18 9.89
N ALA A 232 -24.61 -9.12 10.75
CA ALA A 232 -23.89 -9.39 11.99
C ALA A 232 -22.50 -10.01 11.77
N GLU A 233 -22.34 -10.83 10.73
CA GLU A 233 -21.04 -11.39 10.34
C GLU A 233 -20.11 -10.33 9.77
N ILE A 234 -20.63 -9.44 8.93
CA ILE A 234 -19.93 -8.29 8.39
C ILE A 234 -19.47 -7.37 9.53
N GLU A 235 -20.38 -7.02 10.45
CA GLU A 235 -20.07 -6.22 11.62
C GLU A 235 -18.93 -6.84 12.44
N ARG A 236 -19.03 -8.14 12.73
CA ARG A 236 -18.01 -8.86 13.51
C ARG A 236 -16.65 -8.87 12.83
N ALA A 237 -16.59 -9.10 11.52
CA ALA A 237 -15.35 -9.09 10.76
C ALA A 237 -14.72 -7.69 10.77
N LEU A 238 -15.53 -6.65 10.48
CA LEU A 238 -15.08 -5.26 10.51
C LEU A 238 -14.65 -4.81 11.91
N ALA A 239 -15.30 -5.27 12.98
CA ALA A 239 -14.93 -4.94 14.34
C ALA A 239 -13.51 -5.44 14.68
N ARG A 240 -13.15 -6.65 14.24
CA ARG A 240 -11.79 -7.20 14.43
C ARG A 240 -10.73 -6.38 13.70
N GLY A 241 -10.98 -6.02 12.44
CA GLY A 241 -10.06 -5.16 11.69
C GLY A 241 -9.94 -3.77 12.31
N THR A 242 -11.07 -3.21 12.79
CA THR A 242 -11.11 -1.90 13.46
C THR A 242 -10.30 -1.92 14.75
N GLU A 243 -10.47 -2.94 15.59
CA GLU A 243 -9.70 -3.11 16.84
C GLU A 243 -8.19 -3.19 16.54
N PHE A 244 -7.79 -3.95 15.53
CA PHE A 244 -6.38 -4.03 15.15
C PHE A 244 -5.85 -2.71 14.59
N ALA A 245 -6.62 -2.00 13.76
CA ALA A 245 -6.23 -0.68 13.26
C ALA A 245 -6.11 0.36 14.38
N GLU A 246 -6.96 0.31 15.40
CA GLU A 246 -6.86 1.15 16.61
C GLU A 246 -5.55 0.85 17.37
N VAL A 247 -5.17 -0.42 17.53
CA VAL A 247 -3.87 -0.80 18.11
C VAL A 247 -2.70 -0.20 17.33
N LEU A 248 -2.74 -0.27 15.99
CA LEU A 248 -1.68 0.31 15.16
C LEU A 248 -1.61 1.83 15.28
N ARG A 249 -2.76 2.50 15.34
CA ARG A 249 -2.83 3.95 15.50
C ARG A 249 -2.29 4.39 16.86
N ASP A 250 -2.71 3.71 17.93
CA ASP A 250 -2.29 4.02 19.29
C ASP A 250 -0.80 3.72 19.50
N GLY A 251 -0.23 2.77 18.75
CA GLY A 251 1.21 2.53 18.64
C GLY A 251 1.98 3.52 17.75
N GLY A 252 1.29 4.46 17.10
CA GLY A 252 1.89 5.46 16.22
C GLY A 252 2.34 4.92 14.85
N HIS A 253 1.91 3.73 14.45
CA HIS A 253 2.29 3.12 13.17
C HIS A 253 1.48 3.66 11.99
N ILE A 254 0.25 4.13 12.24
CA ILE A 254 -0.64 4.69 11.23
C ILE A 254 -1.32 5.96 11.74
N ALA A 255 -1.67 6.86 10.84
CA ALA A 255 -2.55 7.99 11.15
C ALA A 255 -4.01 7.55 11.31
N GLY A 256 -4.40 6.57 10.49
CA GLY A 256 -5.76 6.08 10.39
C GLY A 256 -5.94 5.11 9.23
N ALA A 257 -7.13 4.52 9.19
CA ALA A 257 -7.52 3.53 8.20
C ALA A 257 -9.00 3.66 7.82
N LEU A 258 -9.33 3.31 6.58
CA LEU A 258 -10.69 3.06 6.13
C LEU A 258 -10.82 1.58 5.73
N LEU A 259 -11.74 0.86 6.36
CA LEU A 259 -12.00 -0.55 6.12
C LEU A 259 -13.35 -0.70 5.45
N MET A 260 -13.44 -1.61 4.47
CA MET A 260 -14.65 -1.89 3.71
C MET A 260 -14.88 -3.40 3.57
N LEU A 261 -16.11 -3.83 3.80
CA LEU A 261 -16.57 -5.20 3.56
C LEU A 261 -18.06 -5.18 3.19
N ASN A 262 -18.39 -5.65 1.99
CA ASN A 262 -19.76 -5.75 1.48
C ASN A 262 -20.57 -4.43 1.65
N ASP A 263 -20.00 -3.35 1.12
CA ASP A 263 -20.52 -1.96 1.19
C ASP A 263 -20.59 -1.31 2.59
N GLU A 264 -20.28 -2.06 3.65
CA GLU A 264 -20.16 -1.53 5.01
C GLU A 264 -18.76 -0.94 5.27
N LEU A 265 -18.72 0.21 5.94
CA LEU A 265 -17.47 0.92 6.24
C LEU A 265 -17.18 1.03 7.74
N ARG A 266 -15.90 1.02 8.08
CA ARG A 266 -15.39 1.50 9.37
C ARG A 266 -14.19 2.41 9.17
N GLN A 267 -14.13 3.49 9.94
CA GLN A 267 -13.04 4.45 9.93
C GLN A 267 -12.34 4.45 11.28
N VAL A 268 -11.01 4.51 11.25
CA VAL A 268 -10.11 4.68 12.41
C VAL A 268 -9.24 5.91 12.16
N GLY A 269 -9.06 6.74 13.20
CA GLY A 269 -8.19 7.93 13.14
C GLY A 269 -8.89 9.22 12.72
N ALA A 270 -8.15 10.33 12.78
CA ALA A 270 -8.70 11.69 12.72
C ALA A 270 -9.33 12.01 11.35
N THR A 271 -10.52 12.62 11.40
CA THR A 271 -11.32 13.06 10.25
C THR A 271 -10.68 14.17 9.41
N GLU A 272 -9.71 14.90 9.97
CA GLU A 272 -9.02 15.98 9.25
C GLU A 272 -8.13 15.45 8.12
N THR A 273 -7.50 14.29 8.33
CA THR A 273 -6.68 13.58 7.32
C THR A 273 -7.53 12.66 6.43
N LEU A 274 -8.64 12.15 6.97
CA LEU A 274 -9.52 11.17 6.32
C LEU A 274 -10.93 11.74 6.17
N GLN A 275 -11.24 12.30 5.00
CA GLN A 275 -12.57 12.82 4.67
C GLN A 275 -13.35 11.81 3.81
N VAL A 276 -14.07 10.92 4.48
CA VAL A 276 -14.99 10.01 3.80
C VAL A 276 -16.30 10.75 3.55
N LYS A 277 -16.57 11.11 2.28
CA LYS A 277 -17.93 11.47 1.88
C LYS A 277 -18.67 10.17 1.58
N GLN A 278 -19.61 9.81 2.44
CA GLN A 278 -20.60 8.82 2.05
C GLN A 278 -21.26 9.31 0.77
N ARG A 279 -21.34 8.44 -0.24
CA ARG A 279 -22.24 8.69 -1.35
C ARG A 279 -23.63 8.70 -0.71
N ILE A 280 -24.26 9.87 -0.63
CA ILE A 280 -25.71 9.94 -0.46
C ILE A 280 -26.23 8.98 -1.54
N PRO A 281 -27.05 7.98 -1.19
CA PRO A 281 -27.69 7.16 -2.20
C PRO A 281 -28.19 8.10 -3.29
N ILE A 282 -27.91 7.80 -4.55
CA ILE A 282 -28.70 8.41 -5.60
C ILE A 282 -30.07 7.72 -5.48
N ASP A 283 -30.82 8.07 -4.43
CA ASP A 283 -32.16 7.59 -4.19
C ASP A 283 -33.10 8.67 -4.72
N ALA A 284 -33.75 8.35 -5.83
CA ALA A 284 -35.19 8.50 -6.04
C ALA A 284 -35.56 8.08 -7.46
#